data_AF-A0A1V9XRR1-F1
#
_entry.id   AF-A0A1V9XRR1-F1
#
_cell.length_a   1.000
_cell.length_b   1.000
_cell.length_c   1.000
_cell.angle_alpha   90.00
_cell.angle_beta   90.00
_cell.angle_gamma   90.00
#
_symmetry.space_group_name_H-M   'P 1'
#
loop_
_entity.id
_entity.type
_entity.pdbx_description
1 polymer ?
#
loop_
_entity_poly.entity_id
_entity_poly.type
_entity_poly.pdbx_seq_one_letter_code
_entity_poly.pdbx_strand_id
1 'polypeptide(L)'
;MAEIVLRNVEQGIEELELLERIGLFGKHEIRAIVKRRKHFEYRMRRFVKSRAEFLQYINYELSLYRLIQKRRERTQISIKRNEIEHSISRRIDLLFRKAEFKFIGDMSLWFSHIEFCKLVKWKSHAAQLFTRLLQLYPTRAEAWIACAKFELEDCGETDSARKTLQRGLRFLKGNRSLWTEYFRMELAYWEKINKRQEVLELDNEEARDALLDGEIVLIVFRHAIEQIPRAEFAIELLRIVKGIEGATRIYQKVLFIVDEEFKSSAAMWAFKASTSNSAREAFVVFEQALLECQDRTEVWTEYIQFVLRRANLTKQPKYVQKALELMARAGDSLVKELALERVRLTRDVQLAKLATERFYDDLETWTIRLLLECSTQQSERVYDAEHEKDDDILEIFENAEKACLSHKDVTSLWKVVLTYYKENNQPAELQSLIERGILKSGATGIFVKEFLLDATLAEANPKKTLKLFNRFVALKPLSMAIYERFLGAFADDASMVRRVFEEAVRELGKNNEDLWLSYINWEQHNGSADNSGILHQRALNSLDGAHVKEFVSLFTLQKQLA
;
A
#
# COMPACT_ATOMS: atom_id res chain seq x y z
N MET A 1 1.03 -44.71 -19.20
CA MET A 1 1.56 -43.43 -18.65
C MET A 1 2.99 -43.11 -19.06
N ALA A 2 3.92 -44.09 -19.09
CA ALA A 2 5.32 -43.87 -19.50
C ALA A 2 5.50 -43.68 -21.02
N GLU A 3 4.71 -44.36 -21.86
CA GLU A 3 4.82 -44.26 -23.33
C GLU A 3 4.61 -42.84 -23.87
N ILE A 4 3.62 -42.11 -23.35
CA ILE A 4 3.38 -40.74 -23.80
C ILE A 4 4.45 -39.78 -23.22
N VAL A 5 5.13 -40.11 -22.10
CA VAL A 5 6.32 -39.33 -21.64
C VAL A 5 7.44 -39.51 -22.65
N LEU A 6 7.70 -40.75 -23.04
CA LEU A 6 8.73 -41.11 -24.01
C LEU A 6 8.45 -40.42 -25.35
N ARG A 7 7.21 -40.51 -25.86
CA ARG A 7 6.78 -39.82 -27.08
C ARG A 7 7.01 -38.30 -27.05
N ASN A 8 6.70 -37.63 -25.93
CA ASN A 8 6.90 -36.17 -25.81
C ASN A 8 8.38 -35.79 -25.79
N VAL A 9 9.23 -36.64 -25.19
CA VAL A 9 10.68 -36.44 -25.17
C VAL A 9 11.29 -36.77 -26.54
N GLU A 10 10.79 -37.80 -27.22
CA GLU A 10 11.19 -38.23 -28.57
C GLU A 10 10.95 -37.15 -29.62
N GLN A 11 9.82 -36.43 -29.54
CA GLN A 11 9.53 -35.27 -30.39
C GLN A 11 10.56 -34.13 -30.29
N GLY A 12 11.42 -34.12 -29.26
CA GLY A 12 12.50 -33.15 -29.11
C GLY A 12 13.89 -33.67 -29.45
N ILE A 13 14.04 -34.94 -29.86
CA ILE A 13 15.35 -35.54 -30.11
C ILE A 13 16.00 -34.96 -31.35
N GLU A 14 15.25 -34.79 -32.45
CA GLU A 14 15.77 -34.22 -33.70
C GLU A 14 16.37 -32.81 -33.48
N GLU A 15 15.67 -31.96 -32.71
CA GLU A 15 16.15 -30.65 -32.28
C GLU A 15 17.47 -30.72 -31.49
N LEU A 16 17.56 -31.67 -30.55
CA LEU A 16 18.74 -31.83 -29.70
C LEU A 16 19.94 -32.39 -30.47
N GLU A 17 19.72 -33.31 -31.40
CA GLU A 17 20.76 -33.79 -32.31
C GLU A 17 21.29 -32.68 -33.21
N LEU A 18 20.41 -31.80 -33.71
CA LEU A 18 20.83 -30.65 -34.50
C LEU A 18 21.65 -29.66 -33.65
N LEU A 19 21.28 -29.44 -32.39
CA LEU A 19 22.08 -28.62 -31.46
C LEU A 19 23.48 -29.22 -31.20
N GLU A 20 23.61 -30.55 -31.20
CA GLU A 20 24.90 -31.25 -31.11
C GLU A 20 25.74 -31.08 -32.37
N ARG A 21 25.13 -31.35 -33.54
CA ARG A 21 25.81 -31.33 -34.85
C ARG A 21 26.34 -29.94 -35.19
N ILE A 22 25.64 -28.90 -34.75
CA ILE A 22 26.03 -27.50 -34.94
C ILE A 22 27.09 -27.06 -33.90
N GLY A 23 27.37 -27.89 -32.89
CA GLY A 23 28.37 -27.61 -31.85
C GLY A 23 27.92 -26.57 -30.81
N LEU A 24 26.63 -26.23 -30.76
CA LEU A 24 26.09 -25.30 -29.77
C LEU A 24 26.00 -25.92 -28.37
N PHE A 25 25.85 -27.24 -28.30
CA PHE A 25 25.77 -28.02 -27.07
C PHE A 25 26.61 -29.29 -27.16
N GLY A 26 27.22 -29.68 -26.03
CA GLY A 26 27.94 -30.94 -25.95
C GLY A 26 27.02 -32.14 -25.63
N LYS A 27 27.49 -33.36 -25.94
CA LYS A 27 26.80 -34.63 -25.60
C LYS A 27 26.40 -34.75 -24.13
N HIS A 28 27.20 -34.21 -23.21
CA HIS A 28 26.87 -34.21 -21.79
C HIS A 28 25.69 -33.28 -21.47
N GLU A 29 25.66 -32.08 -22.07
CA GLU A 29 24.58 -31.11 -21.85
C GLU A 29 23.26 -31.61 -22.43
N ILE A 30 23.28 -32.23 -23.61
CA ILE A 30 22.08 -32.82 -24.21
C ILE A 30 21.50 -33.93 -23.33
N ARG A 31 22.34 -34.82 -22.79
CA ARG A 31 21.89 -35.85 -21.83
C ARG A 31 21.27 -35.22 -20.58
N ALA A 32 21.83 -34.13 -20.08
CA ALA A 32 21.25 -33.38 -18.97
C ALA A 32 19.89 -32.77 -19.32
N ILE A 33 19.73 -32.21 -20.52
CA ILE A 33 18.45 -31.65 -21.01
C ILE A 33 17.39 -32.73 -21.10
N VAL A 34 17.70 -33.89 -21.70
CA VAL A 34 16.78 -35.03 -21.81
C VAL A 34 16.35 -35.53 -20.43
N LYS A 35 17.31 -35.68 -19.49
CA LYS A 35 17.01 -36.10 -18.10
C LYS A 35 16.07 -35.11 -17.40
N ARG A 36 16.30 -33.80 -17.55
CA ARG A 36 15.45 -32.76 -16.95
C ARG A 36 14.06 -32.71 -17.59
N ARG A 37 13.95 -32.77 -18.93
CA ARG A 37 12.66 -32.85 -19.63
C ARG A 37 11.84 -34.07 -19.18
N LYS A 38 12.47 -35.24 -19.10
CA LYS A 38 11.84 -36.47 -18.60
C LYS A 38 11.32 -36.30 -17.17
N HIS A 39 12.09 -35.68 -16.28
CA HIS A 39 11.66 -35.39 -14.91
C HIS A 39 10.41 -34.50 -14.86
N PHE A 40 10.36 -33.42 -15.64
CA PHE A 40 9.19 -32.54 -15.71
C PHE A 40 7.96 -33.26 -16.31
N GLU A 41 8.12 -34.02 -17.39
CA GLU A 41 7.02 -34.77 -18.02
C GLU A 41 6.40 -35.83 -17.09
N TYR A 42 7.19 -36.48 -16.22
CA TYR A 42 6.64 -37.36 -15.19
C TYR A 42 5.86 -36.61 -14.11
N ARG A 43 6.37 -35.45 -13.65
CA ARG A 43 5.69 -34.63 -12.64
C ARG A 43 4.35 -34.11 -13.15
N MET A 44 4.29 -33.67 -14.40
CA MET A 44 3.07 -33.19 -15.07
C MET A 44 1.95 -34.23 -15.21
N ARG A 45 2.27 -35.51 -15.04
CA ARG A 45 1.32 -36.63 -15.12
C ARG A 45 0.77 -37.07 -13.76
N ARG A 46 1.29 -36.52 -12.67
CA ARG A 46 0.72 -36.74 -11.34
C ARG A 46 -0.74 -36.29 -11.34
N PHE A 47 -1.56 -36.99 -10.57
CA PHE A 47 -3.01 -36.75 -10.49
C PHE A 47 -3.30 -35.33 -9.96
N VAL A 48 -2.57 -34.92 -8.92
CA VAL A 48 -2.55 -33.54 -8.43
C VAL A 48 -1.50 -32.77 -9.22
N LYS A 49 -1.96 -31.80 -10.01
CA LYS A 49 -1.10 -30.92 -10.80
C LYS A 49 -1.07 -29.55 -10.16
N SER A 50 0.12 -29.09 -9.77
CA SER A 50 0.28 -27.76 -9.20
C SER A 50 0.66 -26.74 -10.27
N ARG A 51 0.10 -25.53 -10.17
CA ARG A 51 0.47 -24.36 -11.00
C ARG A 51 1.98 -24.13 -10.98
N ALA A 52 2.61 -24.27 -9.81
CA ALA A 52 4.05 -24.07 -9.65
C ALA A 52 4.88 -25.03 -10.52
N GLU A 53 4.41 -26.26 -10.71
CA GLU A 53 5.11 -27.26 -11.53
C GLU A 53 5.04 -26.93 -13.02
N PHE A 54 3.90 -26.39 -13.49
CA PHE A 54 3.77 -25.87 -14.84
C PHE A 54 4.72 -24.71 -15.10
N LEU A 55 4.74 -23.74 -14.19
CA LEU A 55 5.63 -22.59 -14.29
C LEU A 55 7.11 -22.99 -14.23
N GLN A 56 7.49 -23.95 -13.38
CA GLN A 56 8.87 -24.45 -13.31
C GLN A 56 9.32 -25.06 -14.65
N TYR A 57 8.47 -25.86 -15.30
CA TYR A 57 8.82 -26.46 -16.59
C TYR A 57 8.88 -25.40 -17.71
N ILE A 58 7.91 -24.49 -17.75
CA ILE A 58 7.89 -23.38 -18.71
C ILE A 58 9.15 -22.51 -18.55
N ASN A 59 9.49 -22.13 -17.32
CA ASN A 59 10.68 -21.34 -17.03
C ASN A 59 11.97 -22.07 -17.42
N TYR A 60 12.02 -23.38 -17.23
CA TYR A 60 13.14 -24.20 -17.70
C TYR A 60 13.29 -24.14 -19.23
N GLU A 61 12.22 -24.38 -19.99
CA GLU A 61 12.28 -24.32 -21.46
C GLU A 61 12.56 -22.89 -21.97
N LEU A 62 12.02 -21.85 -21.32
CA LEU A 62 12.35 -20.45 -21.61
C LEU A 62 13.83 -20.15 -21.36
N SER A 63 14.40 -20.66 -20.27
CA SER A 63 15.82 -20.49 -19.97
C SER A 63 16.71 -21.18 -21.00
N LEU A 64 16.29 -22.36 -21.48
CA LEU A 64 16.98 -23.09 -22.53
C LEU A 64 16.91 -22.33 -23.87
N TYR A 65 15.73 -21.80 -24.22
CA TYR A 65 15.54 -20.96 -25.41
C TYR A 65 16.47 -19.74 -25.39
N ARG A 66 16.50 -18.99 -24.28
CA ARG A 66 17.39 -17.83 -24.10
C ARG A 66 18.87 -18.21 -24.15
N LEU A 67 19.25 -19.37 -23.60
CA LEU A 67 20.62 -19.87 -23.64
C LEU A 67 21.06 -20.16 -25.08
N ILE A 68 20.19 -20.78 -25.89
CA ILE A 68 20.44 -21.05 -27.31
C ILE A 68 20.65 -19.74 -28.07
N GLN A 69 19.79 -18.74 -27.86
CA GLN A 69 19.93 -17.41 -28.47
C GLN A 69 21.29 -16.78 -28.14
N LYS A 70 21.65 -16.71 -26.85
CA LYS A 70 22.93 -16.14 -26.40
C LYS A 70 24.14 -16.90 -26.94
N ARG A 71 24.08 -18.24 -27.04
CA ARG A 71 25.18 -19.03 -27.62
C ARG A 71 25.33 -18.76 -29.10
N ARG A 72 24.23 -18.66 -29.85
CA ARG A 72 24.26 -18.32 -31.29
C ARG A 72 24.81 -16.92 -31.55
N GLU A 73 24.49 -15.95 -30.72
CA GLU A 73 25.04 -14.59 -30.79
C GLU A 73 26.57 -14.58 -30.58
N ARG A 74 27.07 -15.41 -29.66
CA ARG A 74 28.51 -15.52 -29.37
C ARG A 74 29.27 -16.30 -30.43
N THR A 75 28.70 -17.39 -30.94
CA THR A 75 29.36 -18.26 -31.94
C THR A 75 29.13 -17.82 -33.37
N GLN A 76 28.23 -16.86 -33.62
CA GLN A 76 27.86 -16.35 -34.95
C GLN A 76 27.35 -17.44 -35.91
N ILE A 77 26.71 -18.50 -35.39
CA ILE A 77 26.18 -19.59 -36.20
C ILE A 77 24.68 -19.41 -36.46
N SER A 78 24.32 -19.14 -37.72
CA SER A 78 22.92 -18.94 -38.17
C SER A 78 22.26 -20.22 -38.74
N ILE A 79 23.02 -21.30 -38.92
CA ILE A 79 22.53 -22.53 -39.55
C ILE A 79 21.39 -23.15 -38.73
N LYS A 80 20.32 -23.58 -39.43
CA LYS A 80 19.12 -24.24 -38.88
C LYS A 80 18.46 -23.53 -37.69
N ARG A 81 18.62 -22.20 -37.62
CA ARG A 81 18.08 -21.38 -36.54
C ARG A 81 16.57 -21.56 -36.39
N ASN A 82 15.83 -21.44 -37.48
CA ASN A 82 14.38 -21.51 -37.49
C ASN A 82 13.86 -22.90 -37.07
N GLU A 83 14.47 -23.99 -37.52
CA GLU A 83 14.05 -25.36 -37.16
C GLU A 83 14.15 -25.60 -35.65
N ILE A 84 15.29 -25.25 -35.05
CA ILE A 84 15.56 -25.46 -33.63
C ILE A 84 14.72 -24.51 -32.77
N GLU A 85 14.73 -23.22 -33.09
CA GLU A 85 14.00 -22.21 -32.32
C GLU A 85 12.48 -22.41 -32.42
N HIS A 86 11.96 -22.81 -33.59
CA HIS A 86 10.52 -23.09 -33.76
C HIS A 86 10.09 -24.34 -33.00
N SER A 87 10.89 -25.41 -32.99
CA SER A 87 10.59 -26.62 -32.22
C SER A 87 10.45 -26.33 -30.72
N ILE A 88 11.40 -25.59 -30.15
CA ILE A 88 11.39 -25.20 -28.74
C ILE A 88 10.22 -24.26 -28.46
N SER A 89 10.00 -23.28 -29.34
CA SER A 89 8.93 -22.31 -29.16
C SER A 89 7.56 -22.96 -29.19
N ARG A 90 7.36 -23.94 -30.08
CA ARG A 90 6.13 -24.75 -30.15
C ARG A 90 5.94 -25.59 -28.90
N ARG A 91 7.00 -26.15 -28.32
CA ARG A 91 6.92 -26.87 -27.05
C ARG A 91 6.45 -25.96 -25.92
N ILE A 92 7.01 -24.75 -25.84
CA ILE A 92 6.63 -23.75 -24.84
C ILE A 92 5.16 -23.34 -25.00
N ASP A 93 4.70 -23.03 -26.23
CA ASP A 93 3.28 -22.74 -26.53
C ASP A 93 2.36 -23.89 -26.09
N LEU A 94 2.70 -25.15 -26.40
CA LEU A 94 1.92 -26.30 -25.95
C LEU A 94 1.87 -26.44 -24.42
N LEU A 95 2.94 -26.10 -23.71
CA LEU A 95 2.96 -26.10 -22.25
C LEU A 95 2.07 -25.01 -21.67
N PHE A 96 2.11 -23.80 -22.24
CA PHE A 96 1.20 -22.72 -21.86
C PHE A 96 -0.25 -23.08 -22.12
N ARG A 97 -0.60 -23.59 -23.31
CA ARG A 97 -1.97 -24.02 -23.62
C ARG A 97 -2.49 -25.10 -22.66
N LYS A 98 -1.64 -26.04 -22.26
CA LYS A 98 -1.98 -27.05 -21.24
C LYS A 98 -2.21 -26.42 -19.86
N ALA A 99 -1.41 -25.42 -19.50
CA ALA A 99 -1.56 -24.68 -18.24
C ALA A 99 -2.87 -23.86 -18.23
N GLU A 100 -3.13 -23.10 -19.29
CA GLU A 100 -4.35 -22.28 -19.48
C GLU A 100 -5.63 -23.12 -19.39
N PHE A 101 -5.64 -24.28 -20.05
CA PHE A 101 -6.80 -25.18 -20.01
C PHE A 101 -7.05 -25.75 -18.60
N LYS A 102 -5.99 -25.98 -17.82
CA LYS A 102 -6.11 -26.56 -16.48
C LYS A 102 -6.43 -25.52 -15.40
N PHE A 103 -5.89 -24.32 -15.53
CA PHE A 103 -6.02 -23.23 -14.56
C PHE A 103 -6.85 -22.09 -15.13
N ILE A 104 -8.11 -22.39 -15.46
CA ILE A 104 -9.10 -21.41 -15.90
C ILE A 104 -9.35 -20.45 -14.71
N GLY A 105 -9.04 -19.18 -14.89
CA GLY A 105 -9.15 -18.11 -13.88
C GLY A 105 -7.85 -17.34 -13.64
N ASP A 106 -6.70 -17.93 -13.97
CA ASP A 106 -5.41 -17.28 -13.75
C ASP A 106 -4.96 -16.43 -14.94
N MET A 107 -5.28 -15.14 -14.89
CA MET A 107 -4.88 -14.15 -15.90
C MET A 107 -3.35 -14.02 -16.04
N SER A 108 -2.59 -14.28 -14.97
CA SER A 108 -1.13 -14.14 -15.01
C SER A 108 -0.48 -15.12 -15.99
N LEU A 109 -1.07 -16.32 -16.14
CA LEU A 109 -0.61 -17.31 -17.12
C LEU A 109 -0.80 -16.83 -18.54
N TRP A 110 -1.96 -16.25 -18.86
CA TRP A 110 -2.24 -15.70 -20.18
C TRP A 110 -1.29 -14.56 -20.54
N PHE A 111 -1.07 -13.62 -19.62
CA PHE A 111 -0.09 -12.54 -19.85
C PHE A 111 1.32 -13.08 -20.04
N SER A 112 1.75 -14.07 -19.26
CA SER A 112 3.07 -14.69 -19.44
C SER A 112 3.21 -15.41 -20.79
N HIS A 113 2.12 -16.01 -21.30
CA HIS A 113 2.09 -16.63 -22.62
C HIS A 113 2.13 -15.60 -23.75
N ILE A 114 1.41 -14.48 -23.60
CA ILE A 114 1.45 -13.36 -24.54
C ILE A 114 2.85 -12.75 -24.59
N GLU A 115 3.49 -12.49 -23.45
CA GLU A 115 4.86 -11.99 -23.38
C GLU A 115 5.86 -12.93 -24.07
N PHE A 116 5.67 -14.25 -23.92
CA PHE A 116 6.42 -15.23 -24.69
C PHE A 116 6.19 -15.09 -26.21
N CYS A 117 4.94 -14.90 -26.64
CA CYS A 117 4.65 -14.69 -28.07
C CYS A 117 5.29 -13.40 -28.60
N LYS A 118 5.35 -12.33 -27.79
CA LYS A 118 6.09 -11.10 -28.13
C LYS A 118 7.59 -11.36 -28.27
N LEU A 119 8.19 -12.11 -27.35
CA LEU A 119 9.61 -12.49 -27.39
C LEU A 119 9.97 -13.23 -28.70
N VAL A 120 9.10 -14.14 -29.15
CA VAL A 120 9.30 -14.92 -30.38
C VAL A 120 8.80 -14.17 -31.63
N LYS A 121 8.19 -12.98 -31.46
CA LYS A 121 7.59 -12.15 -32.52
C LYS A 121 6.42 -12.80 -33.26
N TRP A 122 5.68 -13.69 -32.62
CA TRP A 122 4.46 -14.31 -33.16
C TRP A 122 3.23 -13.43 -32.97
N LYS A 123 3.17 -12.31 -33.72
CA LYS A 123 2.12 -11.30 -33.56
C LYS A 123 0.70 -11.86 -33.79
N SER A 124 0.52 -12.67 -34.84
CA SER A 124 -0.78 -13.29 -35.17
C SER A 124 -1.25 -14.25 -34.08
N HIS A 125 -0.34 -15.05 -33.53
CA HIS A 125 -0.66 -15.98 -32.43
C HIS A 125 -1.01 -15.22 -31.14
N ALA A 126 -0.27 -14.16 -30.83
CA ALA A 126 -0.58 -13.28 -29.70
C ALA A 126 -1.98 -12.63 -29.84
N ALA A 127 -2.35 -12.14 -31.03
CA ALA A 127 -3.68 -11.60 -31.29
C ALA A 127 -4.80 -12.65 -31.12
N GLN A 128 -4.56 -13.90 -31.54
CA GLN A 128 -5.49 -15.01 -31.30
C GLN A 128 -5.63 -15.33 -29.81
N LEU A 129 -4.52 -15.32 -29.06
CA LEU A 129 -4.54 -15.52 -27.60
C LEU A 129 -5.32 -14.41 -26.90
N PHE A 130 -5.12 -13.15 -27.28
CA PHE A 130 -5.92 -12.03 -26.77
C PHE A 130 -7.41 -12.20 -27.10
N THR A 131 -7.76 -12.60 -28.33
CA THR A 131 -9.16 -12.85 -28.70
C THR A 131 -9.80 -13.90 -27.80
N ARG A 132 -9.08 -15.00 -27.51
CA ARG A 132 -9.54 -16.05 -26.58
C ARG A 132 -9.61 -15.54 -25.13
N LEU A 133 -8.64 -14.75 -24.70
CA LEU A 133 -8.59 -14.15 -23.37
C LEU A 133 -9.82 -13.26 -23.12
N LEU A 134 -10.14 -12.40 -24.08
CA LEU A 134 -11.27 -11.48 -24.00
C LEU A 134 -12.63 -12.21 -24.03
N GLN A 135 -12.72 -13.33 -24.74
CA GLN A 135 -13.92 -14.19 -24.72
C GLN A 135 -14.12 -14.86 -23.35
N LEU A 136 -13.04 -15.28 -22.69
CA LEU A 136 -13.11 -15.93 -21.38
C LEU A 136 -13.34 -14.94 -20.24
N TYR A 137 -12.78 -13.72 -20.33
CA TYR A 137 -12.87 -12.70 -19.28
C TYR A 137 -13.37 -11.33 -19.78
N PRO A 138 -14.62 -11.20 -20.27
CA PRO A 138 -15.14 -9.93 -20.77
C PRO A 138 -15.24 -8.84 -19.69
N THR A 139 -15.36 -9.21 -18.41
CA THR A 139 -15.57 -8.28 -17.28
C THR A 139 -14.28 -7.72 -16.69
N ARG A 140 -13.10 -8.13 -17.19
CA ARG A 140 -11.80 -7.71 -16.64
C ARG A 140 -11.17 -6.63 -17.53
N ALA A 141 -11.16 -5.38 -17.06
CA ALA A 141 -10.63 -4.23 -17.80
C ALA A 141 -9.14 -4.37 -18.18
N GLU A 142 -8.34 -4.99 -17.32
CA GLU A 142 -6.91 -5.24 -17.55
C GLU A 142 -6.64 -6.00 -18.85
N ALA A 143 -7.49 -6.96 -19.20
CA ALA A 143 -7.36 -7.75 -20.42
C ALA A 143 -7.60 -6.90 -21.69
N TRP A 144 -8.63 -6.04 -21.65
CA TRP A 144 -8.95 -5.12 -22.75
C TRP A 144 -7.86 -4.08 -22.95
N ILE A 145 -7.35 -3.49 -21.86
CA ILE A 145 -6.27 -2.51 -21.89
C ILE A 145 -4.98 -3.14 -22.45
N ALA A 146 -4.61 -4.34 -21.97
CA ALA A 146 -3.42 -5.03 -22.45
C ALA A 146 -3.51 -5.41 -23.94
N CYS A 147 -4.69 -5.84 -24.41
CA CYS A 147 -4.93 -6.11 -25.82
C CYS A 147 -4.77 -4.85 -26.68
N ALA A 148 -5.40 -3.74 -26.26
CA ALA A 148 -5.31 -2.48 -26.99
C ALA A 148 -3.86 -1.95 -27.06
N LYS A 149 -3.11 -2.03 -25.95
CA LYS A 149 -1.68 -1.66 -25.93
C LYS A 149 -0.84 -2.50 -26.87
N PHE A 150 -1.06 -3.82 -26.88
CA PHE A 150 -0.41 -4.72 -27.83
C PHE A 150 -0.71 -4.35 -29.29
N GLU A 151 -1.97 -4.07 -29.61
CA GLU A 151 -2.38 -3.68 -30.96
C GLU A 151 -1.73 -2.34 -31.39
N LEU A 152 -1.59 -1.38 -30.47
CA LEU A 152 -0.97 -0.07 -30.72
C LEU A 152 0.55 -0.15 -30.84
N GLU A 153 1.23 -0.72 -29.85
CA GLU A 153 2.69 -0.68 -29.72
C GLU A 153 3.37 -1.75 -30.57
N ASP A 154 2.85 -2.98 -30.55
CA ASP A 154 3.50 -4.13 -31.19
C ASP A 154 3.00 -4.36 -32.63
N CYS A 155 1.71 -4.16 -32.91
CA CYS A 155 1.14 -4.34 -34.25
C CYS A 155 1.10 -3.04 -35.08
N GLY A 156 0.96 -1.87 -34.43
CA GLY A 156 0.82 -0.58 -35.10
C GLY A 156 -0.57 -0.34 -35.69
N GLU A 157 -1.57 -1.14 -35.30
CA GLU A 157 -2.93 -1.11 -35.82
C GLU A 157 -3.87 -0.32 -34.90
N THR A 158 -4.00 0.99 -35.16
CA THR A 158 -4.81 1.91 -34.35
C THR A 158 -6.31 1.61 -34.43
N ASP A 159 -6.81 1.19 -35.58
CA ASP A 159 -8.22 0.86 -35.76
C ASP A 159 -8.64 -0.43 -35.06
N SER A 160 -7.73 -1.42 -34.95
CA SER A 160 -8.02 -2.64 -34.19
C SER A 160 -8.11 -2.30 -32.69
N ALA A 161 -7.13 -1.54 -32.19
CA ALA A 161 -7.14 -1.07 -30.79
C ALA A 161 -8.42 -0.28 -30.45
N ARG A 162 -8.83 0.63 -31.33
CA ARG A 162 -10.10 1.37 -31.19
C ARG A 162 -11.30 0.43 -31.10
N LYS A 163 -11.42 -0.53 -32.01
CA LYS A 163 -12.53 -1.52 -32.01
C LYS A 163 -12.50 -2.37 -30.74
N THR A 164 -11.32 -2.80 -30.28
CA THR A 164 -11.15 -3.58 -29.06
C THR A 164 -11.62 -2.81 -27.84
N LEU A 165 -11.19 -1.56 -27.68
CA LEU A 165 -11.59 -0.71 -26.55
C LEU A 165 -13.09 -0.38 -26.58
N GLN A 166 -13.64 -0.03 -27.74
CA GLN A 166 -15.07 0.21 -27.89
C GLN A 166 -15.91 -1.03 -27.56
N ARG A 167 -15.45 -2.23 -27.93
CA ARG A 167 -16.09 -3.49 -27.53
C ARG A 167 -16.01 -3.70 -26.02
N GLY A 168 -14.85 -3.44 -25.41
CA GLY A 168 -14.68 -3.51 -23.96
C GLY A 168 -15.63 -2.58 -23.21
N LEU A 169 -15.80 -1.34 -23.69
CA LEU A 169 -16.70 -0.34 -23.11
C LEU A 169 -18.19 -0.74 -23.20
N ARG A 170 -18.58 -1.62 -24.13
CA ARG A 170 -19.94 -2.20 -24.14
C ARG A 170 -20.20 -3.09 -22.91
N PHE A 171 -19.19 -3.81 -22.44
CA PHE A 171 -19.27 -4.66 -21.24
C PHE A 171 -19.00 -3.88 -19.95
N LEU A 172 -18.08 -2.91 -19.99
CA LEU A 172 -17.55 -2.20 -18.82
C LEU A 172 -17.78 -0.69 -18.92
N LYS A 173 -19.05 -0.29 -19.07
CA LYS A 173 -19.46 1.10 -19.29
C LYS A 173 -18.96 2.09 -18.23
N GLY A 174 -18.90 1.69 -16.97
CA GLY A 174 -18.46 2.55 -15.84
C GLY A 174 -17.00 2.38 -15.43
N ASN A 175 -16.17 1.66 -16.20
CA ASN A 175 -14.79 1.42 -15.78
C ASN A 175 -13.87 2.61 -16.11
N ARG A 176 -13.43 3.31 -15.07
CA ARG A 176 -12.52 4.47 -15.13
C ARG A 176 -11.26 4.20 -15.96
N SER A 177 -10.54 3.11 -15.67
CA SER A 177 -9.26 2.80 -16.31
C SER A 177 -9.40 2.53 -17.81
N LEU A 178 -10.50 1.90 -18.23
CA LEU A 178 -10.74 1.59 -19.63
C LEU A 178 -11.06 2.85 -20.45
N TRP A 179 -11.85 3.78 -19.88
CA TRP A 179 -12.09 5.08 -20.49
C TRP A 179 -10.83 5.94 -20.55
N THR A 180 -10.01 5.96 -19.49
CA THR A 180 -8.71 6.67 -19.51
C THR A 180 -7.83 6.16 -20.65
N GLU A 181 -7.73 4.83 -20.83
CA GLU A 181 -6.91 4.25 -21.89
C GLU A 181 -7.48 4.54 -23.29
N TYR A 182 -8.81 4.49 -23.45
CA TYR A 182 -9.45 4.85 -24.71
C TYR A 182 -9.20 6.31 -25.08
N PHE A 183 -9.33 7.21 -24.12
CA PHE A 183 -9.03 8.63 -24.31
C PHE A 183 -7.55 8.87 -24.66
N ARG A 184 -6.61 8.20 -23.98
CA ARG A 184 -5.17 8.27 -24.29
C ARG A 184 -4.85 7.77 -25.70
N MET A 185 -5.48 6.68 -26.12
CA MET A 185 -5.29 6.13 -27.46
C MET A 185 -5.74 7.11 -28.56
N GLU A 186 -6.92 7.71 -28.41
CA GLU A 186 -7.43 8.69 -29.37
C GLU A 186 -6.56 9.96 -29.42
N LEU A 187 -6.06 10.41 -28.26
CA LEU A 187 -5.11 11.52 -28.19
C LEU A 187 -3.78 11.19 -28.87
N ALA A 188 -3.23 9.99 -28.66
CA ALA A 188 -2.00 9.55 -29.34
C ALA A 188 -2.20 9.43 -30.86
N TYR A 189 -3.39 9.00 -31.30
CA TYR A 189 -3.75 8.97 -32.72
C TYR A 189 -3.83 10.39 -33.31
N TRP A 190 -4.45 11.33 -32.59
CA TRP A 190 -4.48 12.74 -32.97
C TRP A 190 -3.08 13.34 -33.09
N GLU A 191 -2.21 13.11 -32.10
CA GLU A 191 -0.82 13.57 -32.13
C GLU A 191 -0.06 13.02 -33.34
N LYS A 192 -0.24 11.73 -33.65
CA LYS A 192 0.36 11.09 -34.83
C LYS A 192 -0.11 11.71 -36.14
N ILE A 193 -1.38 12.09 -36.24
CA ILE A 193 -1.92 12.78 -37.40
C ILE A 193 -1.30 14.18 -37.52
N ASN A 194 -1.25 14.95 -36.43
CA ASN A 194 -0.68 16.31 -36.44
C ASN A 194 0.79 16.32 -36.87
N LYS A 195 1.63 15.47 -36.27
CA LYS A 195 3.05 15.34 -36.65
C LYS A 195 3.21 14.94 -38.11
N ARG A 196 2.33 14.08 -38.63
CA ARG A 196 2.33 13.70 -40.04
C ARG A 196 1.96 14.87 -40.95
N GLN A 197 1.07 15.76 -40.52
CA GLN A 197 0.67 16.93 -41.29
C GLN A 197 1.75 18.01 -41.30
N GLU A 198 2.40 18.28 -40.16
CA GLU A 198 3.53 19.22 -40.08
C GLU A 198 4.67 18.84 -41.05
N VAL A 199 4.88 17.54 -41.29
CA VAL A 199 5.91 17.04 -42.20
C VAL A 199 5.48 17.07 -43.67
N LEU A 200 4.17 17.01 -43.97
CA LEU A 200 3.68 16.79 -45.34
C LEU A 200 3.19 18.05 -46.07
N GLU A 201 3.06 19.21 -45.42
CA GLU A 201 2.65 20.50 -46.03
C GLU A 201 1.51 20.37 -47.07
N LEU A 202 0.53 19.50 -46.82
CA LEU A 202 -0.54 19.29 -47.79
C LEU A 202 -1.49 20.51 -47.74
N ASP A 203 -2.30 20.77 -48.80
CA ASP A 203 -3.16 21.99 -48.98
C ASP A 203 -4.72 21.83 -48.97
N ASN A 204 -5.33 20.69 -48.60
CA ASN A 204 -6.80 20.54 -48.48
C ASN A 204 -7.40 20.94 -47.10
N GLU A 205 -8.03 22.11 -46.99
CA GLU A 205 -8.49 22.73 -45.72
C GLU A 205 -9.75 22.10 -45.04
N GLU A 206 -10.73 21.55 -45.75
CA GLU A 206 -12.07 21.31 -45.15
C GLU A 206 -12.21 19.98 -44.37
N ALA A 207 -11.60 18.88 -44.82
CA ALA A 207 -11.58 17.62 -44.06
C ALA A 207 -10.52 17.63 -42.93
N ARG A 208 -9.72 18.69 -42.87
CA ARG A 208 -8.65 18.90 -41.90
C ARG A 208 -9.15 19.48 -40.60
N ASP A 209 -10.02 20.48 -40.64
CA ASP A 209 -10.42 21.20 -39.43
C ASP A 209 -11.11 20.31 -38.40
N ALA A 210 -12.04 19.42 -38.78
CA ALA A 210 -12.73 18.53 -37.85
C ALA A 210 -11.81 17.45 -37.20
N LEU A 211 -10.83 16.94 -37.95
CA LEU A 211 -9.88 15.93 -37.47
C LEU A 211 -8.75 16.57 -36.64
N LEU A 212 -8.29 17.77 -37.03
CA LEU A 212 -7.25 18.56 -36.36
C LEU A 212 -7.77 19.24 -35.09
N ASP A 213 -9.05 19.63 -35.04
CA ASP A 213 -9.67 20.24 -33.85
C ASP A 213 -9.95 19.24 -32.71
N GLY A 214 -9.64 17.96 -32.93
CA GLY A 214 -9.80 16.92 -31.92
C GLY A 214 -11.26 16.61 -31.59
N GLU A 215 -12.17 16.77 -32.55
CA GLU A 215 -13.61 16.53 -32.30
C GLU A 215 -13.89 15.11 -31.81
N ILE A 216 -13.17 14.11 -32.34
CA ILE A 216 -13.27 12.72 -31.87
C ILE A 216 -12.87 12.62 -30.39
N VAL A 217 -11.81 13.30 -29.98
CA VAL A 217 -11.36 13.33 -28.58
C VAL A 217 -12.41 13.99 -27.69
N LEU A 218 -13.05 15.07 -28.15
CA LEU A 218 -14.14 15.75 -27.44
C LEU A 218 -15.42 14.89 -27.34
N ILE A 219 -15.74 14.12 -28.39
CA ILE A 219 -16.86 13.18 -28.38
C ILE A 219 -16.58 12.08 -27.36
N VAL A 220 -15.40 11.48 -27.39
CA VAL A 220 -15.01 10.43 -26.42
C VAL A 220 -15.02 10.97 -25.00
N PHE A 221 -14.56 12.20 -24.80
CA PHE A 221 -14.62 12.88 -23.50
C PHE A 221 -16.04 13.04 -22.97
N ARG A 222 -16.96 13.57 -23.78
CA ARG A 222 -18.38 13.73 -23.41
C ARG A 222 -19.02 12.39 -23.05
N HIS A 223 -18.82 11.36 -23.87
CA HIS A 223 -19.32 10.02 -23.58
C HIS A 223 -18.73 9.43 -22.29
N ALA A 224 -17.45 9.70 -22.01
CA ALA A 224 -16.82 9.24 -20.78
C ALA A 224 -17.43 9.90 -19.54
N ILE A 225 -17.73 11.20 -19.58
CA ILE A 225 -18.40 11.90 -18.48
C ILE A 225 -19.87 11.49 -18.34
N GLU A 226 -20.60 11.31 -19.44
CA GLU A 226 -21.97 10.80 -19.41
C GLU A 226 -22.06 9.45 -18.70
N GLN A 227 -21.07 8.57 -18.89
CA GLN A 227 -21.02 7.28 -18.19
C GLN A 227 -20.47 7.38 -16.75
N ILE A 228 -19.57 8.33 -16.48
CA ILE A 228 -18.94 8.53 -15.17
C ILE A 228 -18.98 10.03 -14.80
N PRO A 229 -20.11 10.52 -14.26
CA PRO A 229 -20.29 11.93 -13.91
C PRO A 229 -19.57 12.24 -12.59
N ARG A 230 -18.23 12.24 -12.60
CA ARG A 230 -17.37 12.56 -11.45
C ARG A 230 -16.30 13.57 -11.84
N ALA A 231 -16.22 14.66 -11.08
CA ALA A 231 -15.25 15.74 -11.31
C ALA A 231 -13.79 15.24 -11.27
N GLU A 232 -13.44 14.36 -10.31
CA GLU A 232 -12.08 13.79 -10.21
C GLU A 232 -11.63 13.08 -11.48
N PHE A 233 -12.57 12.41 -12.17
CA PHE A 233 -12.28 11.70 -13.39
C PHE A 233 -12.11 12.66 -14.57
N ALA A 234 -12.96 13.68 -14.68
CA ALA A 234 -12.79 14.75 -15.66
C ALA A 234 -11.44 15.48 -15.48
N ILE A 235 -11.00 15.73 -14.24
CA ILE A 235 -9.69 16.31 -13.92
C ILE A 235 -8.54 15.38 -14.36
N GLU A 236 -8.66 14.06 -14.17
CA GLU A 236 -7.65 13.11 -14.65
C GLU A 236 -7.47 13.20 -16.17
N LEU A 237 -8.57 13.21 -16.92
CA LEU A 237 -8.54 13.35 -18.38
C LEU A 237 -7.98 14.71 -18.82
N LEU A 238 -8.35 15.80 -18.15
CA LEU A 238 -7.80 17.14 -18.39
C LEU A 238 -6.27 17.20 -18.20
N ARG A 239 -5.75 16.54 -17.15
CA ARG A 239 -4.30 16.46 -16.92
C ARG A 239 -3.58 15.70 -18.04
N ILE A 240 -4.22 14.69 -18.61
CA ILE A 240 -3.67 13.94 -19.76
C ILE A 240 -3.55 14.86 -20.98
N VAL A 241 -4.60 15.65 -21.30
CA VAL A 241 -4.55 16.61 -22.42
C VAL A 241 -3.47 17.66 -22.21
N LYS A 242 -3.35 18.21 -20.99
CA LYS A 242 -2.32 19.22 -20.65
C LYS A 242 -0.89 18.72 -20.89
N GLY A 243 -0.65 17.42 -20.74
CA GLY A 243 0.66 16.81 -20.93
C GLY A 243 1.09 16.66 -22.39
N ILE A 244 0.20 16.92 -23.36
CA ILE A 244 0.46 16.73 -24.79
C ILE A 244 0.80 18.08 -25.44
N GLU A 245 1.94 18.13 -26.12
CA GLU A 245 2.40 19.30 -26.87
C GLU A 245 1.42 19.64 -28.00
N GLY A 246 1.06 20.91 -28.14
CA GLY A 246 0.12 21.38 -29.18
C GLY A 246 -1.38 21.18 -28.87
N ALA A 247 -1.74 20.49 -27.79
CA ALA A 247 -3.15 20.19 -27.44
C ALA A 247 -3.89 21.35 -26.73
N THR A 248 -3.43 22.61 -26.84
CA THR A 248 -4.00 23.76 -26.12
C THR A 248 -5.44 24.07 -26.52
N ARG A 249 -5.78 23.93 -27.80
CA ARG A 249 -7.15 24.12 -28.31
C ARG A 249 -8.11 23.06 -27.76
N ILE A 250 -7.70 21.79 -27.77
CA ILE A 250 -8.48 20.68 -27.19
C ILE A 250 -8.63 20.92 -25.69
N TYR A 251 -7.55 21.28 -25.00
CA TYR A 251 -7.59 21.58 -23.57
C TYR A 251 -8.61 22.68 -23.24
N GLN A 252 -8.65 23.78 -23.99
CA GLN A 252 -9.62 24.86 -23.79
C GLN A 252 -11.06 24.39 -24.01
N LYS A 253 -11.32 23.63 -25.08
CA LYS A 253 -12.65 23.07 -25.37
C LYS A 253 -13.09 22.07 -24.29
N VAL A 254 -12.20 21.18 -23.84
CA VAL A 254 -12.47 20.24 -22.74
C VAL A 254 -12.72 21.00 -21.45
N LEU A 255 -11.88 21.99 -21.10
CA LEU A 255 -12.05 22.82 -19.91
C LEU A 255 -13.43 23.49 -19.88
N PHE A 256 -13.88 24.02 -21.01
CA PHE A 256 -15.21 24.62 -21.12
C PHE A 256 -16.33 23.61 -20.81
N ILE A 257 -16.25 22.39 -21.36
CA ILE A 257 -17.23 21.33 -21.10
C ILE A 257 -17.24 20.95 -19.61
N VAL A 258 -16.06 20.75 -19.00
CA VAL A 258 -15.98 20.39 -17.56
C VAL A 258 -16.49 21.52 -16.69
N ASP A 259 -16.17 22.76 -17.04
CA ASP A 259 -16.62 23.95 -16.35
C ASP A 259 -18.14 24.08 -16.41
N GLU A 260 -18.78 23.70 -17.52
CA GLU A 260 -20.24 23.71 -17.62
C GLU A 260 -20.91 22.60 -16.81
N GLU A 261 -20.38 21.39 -16.89
CA GLU A 261 -20.99 20.20 -16.26
C GLU A 261 -20.76 20.12 -14.75
N PHE A 262 -19.64 20.65 -14.24
CA PHE A 262 -19.23 20.50 -12.84
C PHE A 262 -19.12 21.83 -12.06
N LYS A 263 -19.92 22.85 -12.43
CA LYS A 263 -19.95 24.17 -11.74
C LYS A 263 -20.07 24.07 -10.22
N SER A 264 -20.82 23.08 -9.73
CA SER A 264 -21.10 22.88 -8.31
C SER A 264 -20.05 22.04 -7.56
N SER A 265 -19.02 21.51 -8.24
CA SER A 265 -18.08 20.56 -7.64
C SER A 265 -16.86 21.26 -7.04
N ALA A 266 -16.62 21.09 -5.74
CA ALA A 266 -15.45 21.65 -5.04
C ALA A 266 -14.10 21.23 -5.64
N ALA A 267 -13.98 19.95 -6.04
CA ALA A 267 -12.76 19.40 -6.65
C ALA A 267 -12.33 20.13 -7.95
N MET A 268 -13.28 20.61 -8.76
CA MET A 268 -12.98 21.36 -9.99
C MET A 268 -12.38 22.73 -9.67
N TRP A 269 -12.97 23.43 -8.69
CA TRP A 269 -12.45 24.71 -8.23
C TRP A 269 -11.07 24.58 -7.61
N ALA A 270 -10.82 23.50 -6.85
CA ALA A 270 -9.49 23.18 -6.35
C ALA A 270 -8.48 22.94 -7.48
N PHE A 271 -8.88 22.23 -8.55
CA PHE A 271 -8.03 22.04 -9.72
C PHE A 271 -7.71 23.36 -10.44
N LYS A 272 -8.71 24.23 -10.64
CA LYS A 272 -8.51 25.58 -11.22
C LYS A 272 -7.53 26.39 -10.38
N ALA A 273 -7.74 26.45 -9.07
CA ALA A 273 -6.87 27.18 -8.15
C ALA A 273 -5.43 26.62 -8.10
N SER A 274 -5.27 25.30 -8.27
CA SER A 274 -3.95 24.66 -8.38
C SER A 274 -3.23 24.96 -9.69
N THR A 275 -3.97 25.26 -10.75
CA THR A 275 -3.45 25.56 -12.08
C THR A 275 -3.15 27.06 -12.27
N SER A 276 -3.62 27.92 -11.37
CA SER A 276 -3.36 29.37 -11.41
C SER A 276 -1.87 29.71 -11.23
N ASN A 277 -1.41 30.71 -11.97
CA ASN A 277 0.00 31.13 -11.97
C ASN A 277 0.39 31.84 -10.66
N SER A 278 -0.57 32.44 -9.97
CA SER A 278 -0.34 33.16 -8.71
C SER A 278 -1.24 32.68 -7.56
N ALA A 279 -0.77 32.88 -6.32
CA ALA A 279 -1.57 32.62 -5.12
C ALA A 279 -2.82 33.50 -5.04
N ARG A 280 -2.73 34.73 -5.57
CA ARG A 280 -3.83 35.70 -5.55
C ARG A 280 -4.95 35.27 -6.49
N GLU A 281 -4.61 34.82 -7.70
CA GLU A 281 -5.58 34.23 -8.63
C GLU A 281 -6.26 33.00 -8.02
N ALA A 282 -5.49 32.12 -7.40
CA ALA A 282 -6.04 30.94 -6.73
C ALA A 282 -7.06 31.30 -5.64
N PHE A 283 -6.82 32.38 -4.87
CA PHE A 283 -7.77 32.85 -3.86
C PHE A 283 -9.04 33.43 -4.48
N VAL A 284 -8.94 34.19 -5.57
CA VAL A 284 -10.11 34.71 -6.29
C VAL A 284 -10.98 33.56 -6.81
N VAL A 285 -10.35 32.51 -7.34
CA VAL A 285 -11.05 31.31 -7.82
C VAL A 285 -11.80 30.61 -6.69
N PHE A 286 -11.21 30.49 -5.49
CA PHE A 286 -11.92 29.92 -4.33
C PHE A 286 -13.05 30.81 -3.80
N GLU A 287 -12.88 32.14 -3.80
CA GLU A 287 -13.97 33.04 -3.40
C GLU A 287 -15.14 32.99 -4.39
N GLN A 288 -14.87 32.83 -5.69
CA GLN A 288 -15.91 32.57 -6.70
C GLN A 288 -16.60 31.22 -6.46
N ALA A 289 -15.84 30.17 -6.14
CA ALA A 289 -16.39 28.86 -5.81
C ALA A 289 -17.36 28.91 -4.62
N LEU A 290 -17.07 29.73 -3.60
CA LEU A 290 -17.94 29.90 -2.43
C LEU A 290 -19.27 30.60 -2.75
N LEU A 291 -19.33 31.40 -3.82
CA LEU A 291 -20.55 32.05 -4.29
C LEU A 291 -21.40 31.11 -5.16
N GLU A 292 -20.76 30.27 -5.98
CA GLU A 292 -21.44 29.44 -6.98
C GLU A 292 -21.81 28.04 -6.48
N CYS A 293 -21.10 27.47 -5.50
CA CYS A 293 -21.36 26.12 -5.01
C CYS A 293 -22.46 26.08 -3.93
N GLN A 294 -23.35 25.08 -4.04
CA GLN A 294 -24.38 24.79 -3.03
C GLN A 294 -23.76 24.19 -1.75
N ASP A 295 -22.79 23.27 -1.90
CA ASP A 295 -22.08 22.65 -0.78
C ASP A 295 -20.79 23.40 -0.42
N ARG A 296 -20.92 24.34 0.50
CA ARG A 296 -19.81 25.20 0.96
C ARG A 296 -18.77 24.44 1.79
N THR A 297 -19.14 23.34 2.44
CA THR A 297 -18.28 22.56 3.35
C THR A 297 -17.06 22.00 2.62
N GLU A 298 -17.26 21.35 1.48
CA GLU A 298 -16.16 20.79 0.67
C GLU A 298 -15.26 21.88 0.09
N VAL A 299 -15.86 22.99 -0.38
CA VAL A 299 -15.10 24.14 -0.91
C VAL A 299 -14.21 24.76 0.18
N TRP A 300 -14.73 24.93 1.40
CA TRP A 300 -13.94 25.39 2.53
C TRP A 300 -12.79 24.44 2.83
N THR A 301 -13.02 23.12 2.78
CA THR A 301 -11.97 22.15 3.08
C THR A 301 -10.81 22.22 2.08
N GLU A 302 -11.12 22.24 0.79
CA GLU A 302 -10.12 22.32 -0.26
C GLU A 302 -9.40 23.68 -0.27
N TYR A 303 -10.12 24.79 -0.01
CA TYR A 303 -9.51 26.11 0.08
C TYR A 303 -8.52 26.20 1.26
N ILE A 304 -8.94 25.76 2.44
CA ILE A 304 -8.10 25.81 3.64
C ILE A 304 -6.90 24.86 3.48
N GLN A 305 -7.10 23.63 3.02
CA GLN A 305 -6.00 22.69 2.76
C GLN A 305 -5.01 23.24 1.72
N PHE A 306 -5.48 23.91 0.66
CA PHE A 306 -4.61 24.54 -0.33
C PHE A 306 -3.71 25.60 0.30
N VAL A 307 -4.26 26.46 1.15
CA VAL A 307 -3.48 27.50 1.86
C VAL A 307 -2.48 26.87 2.82
N LEU A 308 -2.87 25.83 3.57
CA LEU A 308 -2.00 25.11 4.49
C LEU A 308 -0.86 24.37 3.79
N ARG A 309 -1.13 23.67 2.67
CA ARG A 309 -0.09 23.05 1.84
C ARG A 309 0.93 24.08 1.37
N ARG A 310 0.48 25.27 0.97
CA ARG A 310 1.38 26.38 0.61
C ARG A 310 2.13 26.95 1.82
N ALA A 311 1.51 27.02 2.99
CA ALA A 311 2.18 27.44 4.23
C ALA A 311 3.33 26.48 4.58
N ASN A 312 3.11 25.17 4.47
CA ASN A 312 4.14 24.15 4.73
C ASN A 312 5.30 24.22 3.73
N LEU A 313 5.01 24.42 2.45
CA LEU A 313 6.03 24.53 1.39
C LEU A 313 6.85 25.82 1.49
N THR A 314 6.20 26.95 1.72
CA THR A 314 6.85 28.27 1.71
C THR A 314 7.39 28.68 3.08
N LYS A 315 6.91 28.06 4.16
CA LYS A 315 7.18 28.41 5.57
C LYS A 315 6.92 29.88 5.90
N GLN A 316 6.08 30.56 5.13
CA GLN A 316 5.77 31.98 5.36
C GLN A 316 4.57 32.14 6.31
N PRO A 317 4.69 32.96 7.37
CA PRO A 317 3.66 33.10 8.40
C PRO A 317 2.36 33.71 7.88
N LYS A 318 2.43 34.51 6.80
CA LYS A 318 1.26 35.13 6.16
C LYS A 318 0.21 34.12 5.67
N TYR A 319 0.64 32.93 5.25
CA TYR A 319 -0.29 31.89 4.79
C TYR A 319 -0.96 31.19 5.97
N VAL A 320 -0.27 31.03 7.10
CA VAL A 320 -0.86 30.52 8.34
C VAL A 320 -1.92 31.51 8.85
N GLN A 321 -1.60 32.80 8.90
CA GLN A 321 -2.57 33.85 9.25
C GLN A 321 -3.79 33.82 8.33
N LYS A 322 -3.57 33.69 7.01
CA LYS A 322 -4.68 33.59 6.06
C LYS A 322 -5.53 32.34 6.26
N ALA A 323 -4.91 31.19 6.53
CA ALA A 323 -5.64 29.96 6.83
C ALA A 323 -6.53 30.13 8.08
N LEU A 324 -6.01 30.78 9.13
CA LEU A 324 -6.78 31.06 10.35
C LEU A 324 -7.97 31.99 10.10
N GLU A 325 -7.80 33.03 9.28
CA GLU A 325 -8.92 33.90 8.85
C GLU A 325 -10.00 33.12 8.11
N LEU A 326 -9.60 32.21 7.21
CA LEU A 326 -10.54 31.39 6.43
C LEU A 326 -11.25 30.37 7.33
N MET A 327 -10.52 29.74 8.25
CA MET A 327 -11.10 28.85 9.25
C MET A 327 -12.09 29.58 10.16
N ALA A 328 -11.82 30.84 10.52
CA ALA A 328 -12.75 31.67 11.27
C ALA A 328 -14.02 32.00 10.47
N ARG A 329 -13.90 32.31 9.18
CA ARG A 329 -15.04 32.52 8.27
C ARG A 329 -15.88 31.27 8.04
N ALA A 330 -15.24 30.10 7.97
CA ALA A 330 -15.93 28.83 7.77
C ALA A 330 -16.74 28.40 8.99
N GLY A 331 -16.29 28.74 10.22
CA GLY A 331 -17.02 28.51 11.46
C GLY A 331 -17.49 27.05 11.60
N ASP A 332 -18.80 26.87 11.75
CA ASP A 332 -19.42 25.55 11.89
C ASP A 332 -19.40 24.70 10.61
N SER A 333 -19.02 25.26 9.46
CA SER A 333 -18.87 24.46 8.22
C SER A 333 -17.54 23.70 8.15
N LEU A 334 -16.66 23.87 9.14
CA LEU A 334 -15.38 23.17 9.20
C LEU A 334 -15.55 21.68 9.48
N VAL A 335 -14.84 20.86 8.70
CA VAL A 335 -14.65 19.44 8.99
C VAL A 335 -13.72 19.30 10.20
N LYS A 336 -13.93 18.22 10.97
CA LYS A 336 -13.20 17.87 12.19
C LYS A 336 -11.68 18.11 12.09
N GLU A 337 -11.03 17.60 11.05
CA GLU A 337 -9.58 17.70 10.87
C GLU A 337 -9.10 19.15 10.85
N LEU A 338 -9.80 20.02 10.14
CA LEU A 338 -9.46 21.44 10.03
C LEU A 338 -9.80 22.23 11.30
N ALA A 339 -10.86 21.84 12.01
CA ALA A 339 -11.17 22.40 13.31
C ALA A 339 -10.06 22.09 14.33
N LEU A 340 -9.55 20.84 14.33
CA LEU A 340 -8.42 20.44 15.17
C LEU A 340 -7.12 21.12 14.77
N GLU A 341 -6.87 21.27 13.47
CA GLU A 341 -5.70 21.99 12.97
C GLU A 341 -5.73 23.47 13.37
N ARG A 342 -6.91 24.11 13.32
CA ARG A 342 -7.10 25.48 13.84
C ARG A 342 -6.68 25.57 15.30
N VAL A 343 -7.17 24.65 16.14
CA VAL A 343 -6.84 24.60 17.59
C VAL A 343 -5.33 24.40 17.80
N ARG A 344 -4.67 23.54 17.01
CA ARG A 344 -3.21 23.34 17.10
C ARG A 344 -2.42 24.59 16.73
N LEU A 345 -2.88 25.33 15.72
CA LEU A 345 -2.22 26.54 15.22
C LEU A 345 -2.43 27.75 16.15
N THR A 346 -3.62 27.91 16.72
CA THR A 346 -3.92 29.03 17.64
C THR A 346 -3.52 28.74 19.08
N ARG A 347 -3.48 27.46 19.47
CA ARG A 347 -3.36 27.00 20.86
C ARG A 347 -4.42 27.62 21.79
N ASP A 348 -5.59 27.91 21.24
CA ASP A 348 -6.70 28.56 21.95
C ASP A 348 -7.57 27.51 22.65
N VAL A 349 -7.68 27.63 23.97
CA VAL A 349 -8.44 26.75 24.85
C VAL A 349 -9.95 26.82 24.56
N GLN A 350 -10.49 28.01 24.25
CA GLN A 350 -11.93 28.17 24.01
C GLN A 350 -12.38 27.47 22.73
N LEU A 351 -11.53 27.52 21.68
CA LEU A 351 -11.77 26.76 20.46
C LEU A 351 -11.68 25.25 20.69
N ALA A 352 -10.81 24.80 21.61
CA ALA A 352 -10.74 23.40 21.99
C ALA A 352 -12.02 22.94 22.73
N LYS A 353 -12.59 23.78 23.61
CA LYS A 353 -13.88 23.51 24.29
C LYS A 353 -15.01 23.35 23.27
N LEU A 354 -15.17 24.31 22.35
CA LEU A 354 -16.17 24.25 21.27
C LEU A 354 -16.00 23.00 20.38
N ALA A 355 -14.74 22.61 20.08
CA ALA A 355 -14.48 21.39 19.31
C ALA A 355 -14.91 20.12 20.05
N THR A 356 -14.71 20.04 21.38
CA THR A 356 -15.14 18.89 22.19
C THR A 356 -16.66 18.81 22.36
N GLU A 357 -17.37 19.95 22.39
CA GLU A 357 -18.84 19.95 22.41
C GLU A 357 -19.42 19.43 21.09
N ARG A 358 -18.79 19.82 19.98
CA ARG A 358 -19.23 19.43 18.64
C ARG A 358 -18.87 17.98 18.28
N PHE A 359 -17.69 17.52 18.69
CA PHE A 359 -17.16 16.19 18.40
C PHE A 359 -16.93 15.42 19.71
N TYR A 360 -18.01 15.19 20.45
CA TYR A 360 -17.97 14.62 21.79
C TYR A 360 -17.36 13.21 21.82
N ASP A 361 -17.70 12.34 20.86
CA ASP A 361 -17.25 10.94 20.86
C ASP A 361 -15.79 10.76 20.37
N ASP A 362 -15.06 11.84 20.08
CA ASP A 362 -13.76 11.74 19.42
C ASP A 362 -12.56 11.85 20.36
N LEU A 363 -11.68 10.85 20.32
CA LEU A 363 -10.50 10.79 21.17
C LEU A 363 -9.50 11.93 20.89
N GLU A 364 -9.33 12.31 19.63
CA GLU A 364 -8.31 13.29 19.24
C GLU A 364 -8.67 14.70 19.72
N THR A 365 -9.94 15.09 19.63
CA THR A 365 -10.44 16.38 20.17
C THR A 365 -10.18 16.50 21.67
N TRP A 366 -10.52 15.47 22.44
CA TRP A 366 -10.28 15.46 23.88
C TRP A 366 -8.79 15.45 24.24
N THR A 367 -7.95 14.72 23.51
CA THR A 367 -6.50 14.72 23.78
C THR A 367 -5.87 16.10 23.57
N ILE A 368 -6.28 16.81 22.51
CA ILE A 368 -5.77 18.15 22.21
C ILE A 368 -6.24 19.15 23.27
N ARG A 369 -7.53 19.07 23.67
CA ARG A 369 -8.06 19.91 24.76
C ARG A 369 -7.27 19.69 26.05
N LEU A 370 -7.11 18.43 26.48
CA LEU A 370 -6.35 18.11 27.70
C LEU A 370 -4.90 18.61 27.61
N LEU A 371 -4.23 18.42 26.47
CA LEU A 371 -2.86 18.87 26.29
C LEU A 371 -2.73 20.40 26.42
N LEU A 372 -3.69 21.15 25.84
CA LEU A 372 -3.70 22.60 25.92
C LEU A 372 -3.94 23.09 27.34
N GLU A 373 -4.96 22.55 28.03
CA GLU A 373 -5.27 22.89 29.43
C GLU A 373 -4.12 22.53 30.38
N CYS A 374 -3.43 21.41 30.13
CA CYS A 374 -2.21 21.05 30.85
C CYS A 374 -1.10 22.09 30.65
N SER A 375 -0.94 22.60 29.41
CA SER A 375 0.12 23.56 29.08
C SER A 375 -0.17 24.99 29.58
N THR A 376 -1.42 25.42 29.61
CA THR A 376 -1.81 26.74 30.14
C THR A 376 -1.60 26.79 31.64
N GLN A 377 -2.04 25.77 32.38
CA GLN A 377 -1.83 25.69 33.83
C GLN A 377 -0.35 25.57 34.23
N GLN A 378 0.52 25.00 33.38
CA GLN A 378 1.97 25.03 33.58
C GLN A 378 2.56 26.44 33.41
N SER A 379 2.03 27.25 32.49
CA SER A 379 2.51 28.60 32.20
C SER A 379 2.01 29.65 33.20
N GLU A 380 0.78 29.50 33.69
CA GLU A 380 0.16 30.45 34.63
C GLU A 380 0.71 30.33 36.05
N ARG A 381 1.26 29.17 36.45
CA ARG A 381 1.95 29.03 37.75
C ARG A 381 3.24 29.85 37.89
N VAL A 382 3.73 30.48 36.81
CA VAL A 382 4.95 31.31 36.81
C VAL A 382 4.65 32.80 37.08
N TYR A 383 3.40 33.25 36.91
CA TYR A 383 2.98 34.64 37.13
C TYR A 383 1.71 34.66 37.99
N ASP A 384 1.82 35.25 39.18
CA ASP A 384 0.81 35.18 40.27
C ASP A 384 -0.66 35.32 39.87
N ALA A 385 -1.44 34.49 40.57
CA ALA A 385 -2.85 34.56 40.97
C ALA A 385 -3.68 35.78 40.54
N GLU A 386 -4.72 35.52 39.74
CA GLU A 386 -6.09 36.04 39.92
C GLU A 386 -6.93 35.76 38.65
N HIS A 387 -7.15 34.51 38.23
CA HIS A 387 -8.16 34.23 37.19
C HIS A 387 -9.00 32.99 37.54
N GLU A 388 -10.23 33.05 37.04
CA GLU A 388 -11.43 32.32 37.43
C GLU A 388 -11.27 30.80 37.41
N LYS A 389 -12.15 30.10 38.14
CA LYS A 389 -12.20 28.65 38.31
C LYS A 389 -12.04 27.91 36.97
N ASP A 390 -10.82 27.57 36.61
CA ASP A 390 -10.56 26.61 35.57
C ASP A 390 -11.04 25.25 36.03
N ASP A 391 -11.81 24.56 35.17
CA ASP A 391 -12.28 23.21 35.40
C ASP A 391 -11.08 22.33 35.82
N ASP A 392 -11.24 21.54 36.89
CA ASP A 392 -10.18 20.64 37.34
C ASP A 392 -9.78 19.72 36.18
N ILE A 393 -8.48 19.60 35.89
CA ILE A 393 -7.98 18.71 34.80
C ILE A 393 -8.51 17.29 34.94
N LEU A 394 -8.72 16.85 36.20
CA LEU A 394 -9.33 15.58 36.52
C LEU A 394 -10.77 15.49 36.00
N GLU A 395 -11.57 16.54 36.16
CA GLU A 395 -12.95 16.61 35.67
C GLU A 395 -12.99 16.58 34.13
N ILE A 396 -12.11 17.33 33.47
CA ILE A 396 -11.99 17.30 31.99
C ILE A 396 -11.62 15.89 31.51
N PHE A 397 -10.69 15.23 32.20
CA PHE A 397 -10.28 13.88 31.87
C PHE A 397 -11.40 12.84 32.11
N GLU A 398 -12.13 12.95 33.21
CA GLU A 398 -13.29 12.09 33.48
C GLU A 398 -14.38 12.25 32.43
N ASN A 399 -14.63 13.49 31.99
CA ASN A 399 -15.58 13.78 30.92
C ASN A 399 -15.11 13.21 29.57
N ALA A 400 -13.82 13.36 29.26
CA ALA A 400 -13.23 12.76 28.06
C ALA A 400 -13.31 11.23 28.06
N GLU A 401 -13.07 10.59 29.22
CA GLU A 401 -13.13 9.14 29.36
C GLU A 401 -14.58 8.61 29.23
N LYS A 402 -15.57 9.32 29.80
CA LYS A 402 -16.99 9.00 29.62
C LYS A 402 -17.43 9.14 28.16
N ALA A 403 -16.93 10.16 27.47
CA ALA A 403 -17.24 10.38 26.06
C ALA A 403 -16.63 9.29 25.17
N CYS A 404 -15.41 8.87 25.45
CA CYS A 404 -14.66 7.93 24.62
C CYS A 404 -14.86 6.45 24.99
N LEU A 405 -15.94 6.08 25.72
CA LEU A 405 -16.20 4.70 26.16
C LEU A 405 -16.31 3.69 25.01
N SER A 406 -16.68 4.14 23.80
CA SER A 406 -16.79 3.31 22.61
C SER A 406 -15.44 2.98 21.96
N HIS A 407 -14.37 3.73 22.27
CA HIS A 407 -13.04 3.51 21.72
C HIS A 407 -12.32 2.39 22.43
N LYS A 408 -11.73 1.48 21.65
CA LYS A 408 -10.96 0.33 22.18
C LYS A 408 -9.64 0.73 22.83
N ASP A 409 -9.13 1.92 22.53
CA ASP A 409 -7.85 2.41 23.00
C ASP A 409 -7.95 3.90 23.38
N VAL A 410 -7.82 4.19 24.68
CA VAL A 410 -7.89 5.55 25.25
C VAL A 410 -6.51 5.97 25.78
N THR A 411 -5.44 5.26 25.38
CA THR A 411 -4.08 5.40 25.93
C THR A 411 -3.52 6.81 25.77
N SER A 412 -3.90 7.55 24.73
CA SER A 412 -3.47 8.92 24.50
C SER A 412 -3.94 9.89 25.60
N LEU A 413 -5.18 9.78 26.11
CA LEU A 413 -5.64 10.62 27.23
C LEU A 413 -4.84 10.30 28.50
N TRP A 414 -4.67 9.01 28.80
CA TRP A 414 -3.93 8.54 29.98
C TRP A 414 -2.46 8.97 29.95
N LYS A 415 -1.83 8.98 28.77
CA LYS A 415 -0.47 9.50 28.58
C LYS A 415 -0.37 10.94 29.06
N VAL A 416 -1.22 11.83 28.53
CA VAL A 416 -1.18 13.27 28.82
C VAL A 416 -1.39 13.55 30.30
N VAL A 417 -2.40 12.92 30.92
CA VAL A 417 -2.76 13.18 32.31
C VAL A 417 -1.72 12.63 33.29
N LEU A 418 -1.21 11.41 33.05
CA LEU A 418 -0.17 10.83 33.91
C LEU A 418 1.16 11.60 33.81
N THR A 419 1.52 12.10 32.62
CA THR A 419 2.71 12.95 32.48
C THR A 419 2.52 14.27 33.21
N TYR A 420 1.35 14.92 33.09
CA TYR A 420 1.06 16.18 33.77
C TYR A 420 1.17 16.06 35.31
N TYR A 421 0.52 15.07 35.92
CA TYR A 421 0.56 14.90 37.38
C TYR A 421 1.94 14.48 37.89
N LYS A 422 2.72 13.74 37.09
CA LYS A 422 4.11 13.41 37.39
C LYS A 422 5.01 14.65 37.36
N GLU A 423 4.87 15.50 36.36
CA GLU A 423 5.67 16.74 36.23
C GLU A 423 5.31 17.77 37.32
N ASN A 424 4.04 17.81 37.72
CA ASN A 424 3.55 18.73 38.75
C ASN A 424 3.71 18.24 40.20
N ASN A 425 4.37 17.10 40.44
CA ASN A 425 4.61 16.54 41.78
C ASN A 425 3.34 16.42 42.65
N GLN A 426 2.25 15.90 42.08
CA GLN A 426 1.00 15.61 42.80
C GLN A 426 0.83 14.09 43.01
N PRO A 427 1.46 13.51 44.05
CA PRO A 427 1.58 12.06 44.19
C PRO A 427 0.27 11.36 44.59
N ALA A 428 -0.62 12.04 45.32
CA ALA A 428 -1.86 11.43 45.81
C ALA A 428 -2.85 11.18 44.66
N GLU A 429 -3.06 12.19 43.83
CA GLU A 429 -3.91 12.15 42.63
C GLU A 429 -3.32 11.19 41.59
N LEU A 430 -2.00 11.24 41.40
CA LEU A 430 -1.28 10.33 40.50
C LEU A 430 -1.47 8.86 40.92
N GLN A 431 -1.35 8.55 42.22
CA GLN A 431 -1.52 7.19 42.72
C GLN A 431 -2.96 6.70 42.53
N SER A 432 -3.96 7.52 42.84
CA SER A 432 -5.37 7.21 42.62
C SER A 432 -5.67 6.89 41.15
N LEU A 433 -5.16 7.73 40.24
CA LEU A 433 -5.32 7.55 38.80
C LEU A 433 -4.66 6.25 38.32
N ILE A 434 -3.43 5.99 38.75
CA ILE A 434 -2.71 4.75 38.40
C ILE A 434 -3.48 3.52 38.90
N GLU A 435 -4.00 3.54 40.12
CA GLU A 435 -4.77 2.42 40.67
C GLU A 435 -6.03 2.12 39.85
N ARG A 436 -6.71 3.17 39.36
CA ARG A 436 -7.85 3.05 38.45
C ARG A 436 -7.43 2.56 37.06
N GLY A 437 -6.30 3.03 36.54
CA GLY A 437 -5.79 2.72 35.20
C GLY A 437 -5.26 1.30 35.03
N ILE A 438 -4.64 0.72 36.06
CA ILE A 438 -4.12 -0.67 36.02
C ILE A 438 -5.23 -1.70 35.79
N LEU A 439 -6.45 -1.40 36.25
CA LEU A 439 -7.61 -2.28 36.11
C LEU A 439 -8.24 -2.22 34.71
N LYS A 440 -7.83 -1.27 33.86
CA LYS A 440 -8.34 -1.17 32.48
C LYS A 440 -7.82 -2.33 31.63
N SER A 441 -8.68 -2.84 30.75
CA SER A 441 -8.32 -3.88 29.78
C SER A 441 -7.57 -3.29 28.58
N GLY A 442 -6.76 -4.11 27.90
CA GLY A 442 -6.14 -3.76 26.62
C GLY A 442 -4.91 -2.85 26.74
N ALA A 443 -4.66 -2.06 25.70
CA ALA A 443 -3.44 -1.25 25.55
C ALA A 443 -3.28 -0.20 26.66
N THR A 444 -4.39 0.40 27.11
CA THR A 444 -4.37 1.42 28.16
C THR A 444 -3.90 0.86 29.50
N GLY A 445 -4.39 -0.31 29.90
CA GLY A 445 -3.93 -0.96 31.13
C GLY A 445 -2.46 -1.37 31.06
N ILE A 446 -2.00 -1.85 29.90
CA ILE A 446 -0.58 -2.18 29.67
C ILE A 446 0.29 -0.92 29.79
N PHE A 447 -0.11 0.19 29.17
CA PHE A 447 0.61 1.45 29.25
C PHE A 447 0.74 1.97 30.69
N VAL A 448 -0.36 1.96 31.47
CA VAL A 448 -0.33 2.42 32.87
C VAL A 448 0.60 1.52 33.71
N LYS A 449 0.62 0.21 33.46
CA LYS A 449 1.56 -0.71 34.13
C LYS A 449 3.01 -0.42 33.77
N GLU A 450 3.32 -0.14 32.51
CA GLU A 450 4.67 0.27 32.09
C GLU A 450 5.09 1.59 32.76
N PHE A 451 4.19 2.58 32.79
CA PHE A 451 4.45 3.86 33.44
C PHE A 451 4.73 3.71 34.95
N LEU A 452 3.93 2.89 35.64
CA LEU A 452 4.16 2.60 37.06
C LEU A 452 5.47 1.83 37.27
N LEU A 453 5.80 0.89 36.39
CA LEU A 453 7.06 0.16 36.48
C LEU A 453 8.25 1.11 36.37
N ASP A 454 8.26 1.98 35.36
CA ASP A 454 9.33 2.95 35.14
C ASP A 454 9.47 3.89 36.36
N ALA A 455 8.35 4.32 36.97
CA ALA A 455 8.37 5.11 38.19
C ALA A 455 8.97 4.36 39.39
N THR A 456 8.62 3.08 39.58
CA THR A 456 9.16 2.28 40.70
C THR A 456 10.61 1.86 40.51
N LEU A 457 11.04 1.61 39.27
CA LEU A 457 12.44 1.30 38.96
C LEU A 457 13.34 2.51 39.20
N ALA A 458 12.84 3.73 38.96
CA ALA A 458 13.56 4.96 39.29
C ALA A 458 13.84 5.13 40.81
N GLU A 459 13.03 4.54 41.68
CA GLU A 459 13.27 4.55 43.14
C GLU A 459 14.38 3.57 43.58
N ALA A 460 14.85 2.67 42.70
CA ALA A 460 15.89 1.67 42.96
C ALA A 460 15.67 0.79 44.22
N ASN A 461 14.41 0.55 44.62
CA ASN A 461 14.10 -0.23 45.82
C ASN A 461 13.66 -1.68 45.48
N PRO A 462 14.50 -2.70 45.73
CA PRO A 462 14.23 -4.07 45.30
C PRO A 462 13.01 -4.69 45.96
N LYS A 463 12.70 -4.31 47.22
CA LYS A 463 11.52 -4.82 47.94
C LYS A 463 10.22 -4.29 47.34
N LYS A 464 10.21 -3.02 46.89
CA LYS A 464 9.05 -2.43 46.21
C LYS A 464 8.87 -3.03 44.81
N THR A 465 9.95 -3.21 44.06
CA THR A 465 9.92 -3.86 42.75
C THR A 465 9.39 -5.29 42.82
N LEU A 466 9.78 -6.07 43.83
CA LEU A 466 9.28 -7.42 44.05
C LEU A 466 7.77 -7.43 44.37
N LYS A 467 7.31 -6.51 45.23
CA LYS A 467 5.87 -6.35 45.51
C LYS A 467 5.08 -5.98 44.26
N LEU A 468 5.62 -5.08 43.44
CA LEU A 468 4.99 -4.68 42.18
C LEU A 468 4.92 -5.84 41.19
N PHE A 469 6.00 -6.61 41.06
CA PHE A 469 6.03 -7.80 40.21
C PHE A 469 4.95 -8.80 40.59
N ASN A 470 4.83 -9.15 41.88
CA ASN A 470 3.78 -10.06 42.35
C ASN A 470 2.37 -9.52 42.06
N ARG A 471 2.17 -8.18 42.18
CA ARG A 471 0.90 -7.53 41.84
C ARG A 471 0.60 -7.59 40.34
N PHE A 472 1.59 -7.37 39.49
CA PHE A 472 1.42 -7.40 38.03
C PHE A 472 1.16 -8.81 37.51
N VAL A 473 1.83 -9.82 38.06
CA VAL A 473 1.56 -11.23 37.74
C VAL A 473 0.12 -11.62 38.08
N ALA A 474 -0.47 -11.05 39.13
CA ALA A 474 -1.88 -11.25 39.47
C ALA A 474 -2.83 -10.49 38.52
N LEU A 475 -2.39 -9.38 37.95
CA LEU A 475 -3.17 -8.50 37.07
C LEU A 475 -2.76 -8.66 35.61
N LYS A 476 -2.89 -9.86 35.05
CA LYS A 476 -2.66 -10.11 33.60
C LYS A 476 -3.74 -9.40 32.75
N PRO A 477 -3.46 -8.99 31.50
CA PRO A 477 -2.26 -9.30 30.71
C PRO A 477 -1.10 -8.29 30.87
N LEU A 478 0.13 -8.74 30.60
CA LEU A 478 1.39 -7.98 30.60
C LEU A 478 2.04 -7.97 29.20
N SER A 479 2.74 -6.89 28.84
CA SER A 479 3.54 -6.81 27.62
C SER A 479 4.92 -7.45 27.78
N MET A 480 5.53 -7.85 26.66
CA MET A 480 6.92 -8.31 26.65
C MET A 480 7.88 -7.27 27.25
N ALA A 481 7.65 -5.99 26.95
CA ALA A 481 8.47 -4.89 27.44
C ALA A 481 8.42 -4.74 28.97
N ILE A 482 7.32 -5.13 29.63
CA ILE A 482 7.26 -5.19 31.11
C ILE A 482 8.17 -6.31 31.62
N TYR A 483 8.13 -7.49 31.00
CA TYR A 483 8.96 -8.62 31.39
C TYR A 483 10.45 -8.33 31.19
N GLU A 484 10.85 -7.73 30.07
CA GLU A 484 12.26 -7.34 29.80
C GLU A 484 12.80 -6.36 30.85
N ARG A 485 12.01 -5.36 31.24
CA ARG A 485 12.38 -4.42 32.30
C ARG A 485 12.55 -5.11 33.66
N PHE A 486 11.69 -6.07 34.01
CA PHE A 486 11.88 -6.88 35.22
C PHE A 486 13.10 -7.80 35.15
N LEU A 487 13.38 -8.39 33.98
CA LEU A 487 14.60 -9.20 33.78
C LEU A 487 15.86 -8.36 34.03
N GLY A 488 15.90 -7.12 33.54
CA GLY A 488 16.98 -6.19 33.84
C GLY A 488 17.06 -5.81 35.32
N ALA A 489 15.92 -5.53 35.96
CA ALA A 489 15.87 -5.13 37.37
C ALA A 489 16.30 -6.23 38.35
N PHE A 490 16.08 -7.51 37.99
CA PHE A 490 16.44 -8.66 38.81
C PHE A 490 17.69 -9.40 38.30
N ALA A 491 18.50 -8.81 37.42
CA ALA A 491 19.62 -9.48 36.75
C ALA A 491 20.59 -10.21 37.72
N ASP A 492 20.78 -9.67 38.93
CA ASP A 492 21.66 -10.22 39.95
C ASP A 492 21.07 -11.43 40.70
N ASP A 493 19.76 -11.66 40.62
CA ASP A 493 19.05 -12.76 41.29
C ASP A 493 18.54 -13.80 40.28
N ALA A 494 19.36 -14.82 40.06
CA ALA A 494 19.06 -15.92 39.14
C ALA A 494 17.74 -16.66 39.47
N SER A 495 17.31 -16.68 40.74
CA SER A 495 16.04 -17.32 41.12
C SER A 495 14.84 -16.51 40.65
N MET A 496 14.93 -15.18 40.76
CA MET A 496 13.90 -14.25 40.30
C MET A 496 13.86 -14.15 38.79
N VAL A 497 15.01 -14.14 38.11
CA VAL A 497 15.08 -14.13 36.63
C VAL A 497 14.35 -15.34 36.04
N ARG A 498 14.61 -16.55 36.57
CA ARG A 498 13.87 -17.77 36.19
C ARG A 498 12.37 -17.61 36.38
N ARG A 499 11.96 -17.05 37.53
CA ARG A 499 10.54 -16.83 37.84
C ARG A 499 9.89 -15.86 36.84
N VAL A 500 10.58 -14.80 36.44
CA VAL A 500 10.09 -13.84 35.43
C VAL A 500 9.94 -14.52 34.07
N PHE A 501 10.93 -15.29 33.63
CA PHE A 501 10.85 -16.05 32.38
C PHE A 501 9.71 -17.09 32.38
N GLU A 502 9.53 -17.85 33.46
CA GLU A 502 8.44 -18.83 33.55
C GLU A 502 7.05 -18.18 33.50
N GLU A 503 6.88 -17.00 34.11
CA GLU A 503 5.62 -16.24 34.00
C GLU A 503 5.40 -15.68 32.60
N ALA A 504 6.45 -15.13 31.97
CA ALA A 504 6.40 -14.62 30.61
C ALA A 504 6.05 -15.73 29.60
N VAL A 505 6.69 -16.90 29.74
CA VAL A 505 6.44 -18.07 28.89
C VAL A 505 5.03 -18.60 29.07
N ARG A 506 4.51 -18.62 30.30
CA ARG A 506 3.14 -19.06 30.58
C ARG A 506 2.11 -18.19 29.86
N GLU A 507 2.40 -16.90 29.68
CA GLU A 507 1.47 -15.94 29.08
C GLU A 507 1.67 -15.76 27.56
N LEU A 508 2.92 -15.57 27.12
CA LEU A 508 3.28 -15.19 25.74
C LEU A 508 3.94 -16.33 24.96
N GLY A 509 4.31 -17.43 25.62
CA GLY A 509 5.16 -18.48 25.03
C GLY A 509 4.53 -19.29 23.89
N LYS A 510 3.24 -19.14 23.59
CA LYS A 510 2.63 -19.80 22.43
C LYS A 510 2.96 -19.11 21.09
N ASN A 511 3.15 -17.78 21.14
CA ASN A 511 3.23 -16.91 19.97
C ASN A 511 4.55 -16.10 19.93
N ASN A 512 5.54 -16.46 20.75
CA ASN A 512 6.79 -15.71 20.86
C ASN A 512 7.99 -16.66 20.98
N GLU A 513 8.64 -16.92 19.86
CA GLU A 513 9.85 -17.72 19.70
C GLU A 513 11.09 -17.06 20.30
N ASP A 514 11.20 -15.73 20.22
CA ASP A 514 12.33 -14.96 20.74
C ASP A 514 12.41 -15.03 22.27
N LEU A 515 11.26 -15.08 22.94
CA LEU A 515 11.17 -15.29 24.39
C LEU A 515 11.78 -16.65 24.81
N TRP A 516 11.53 -17.71 24.06
CA TRP A 516 12.13 -19.01 24.35
C TRP A 516 13.63 -19.02 24.08
N LEU A 517 14.08 -18.38 23.00
CA LEU A 517 15.50 -18.27 22.68
C LEU A 517 16.26 -17.45 23.72
N SER A 518 15.72 -16.32 24.15
CA SER A 518 16.31 -15.48 25.21
C SER A 518 16.39 -16.23 26.54
N TYR A 519 15.37 -17.00 26.91
CA TYR A 519 15.41 -17.82 28.12
C TYR A 519 16.47 -18.94 28.03
N ILE A 520 16.55 -19.64 26.89
CA ILE A 520 17.56 -20.69 26.66
C ILE A 520 18.97 -20.08 26.70
N ASN A 521 19.18 -18.94 26.05
CA ASN A 521 20.46 -18.26 26.00
C ASN A 521 20.91 -17.80 27.39
N TRP A 522 19.97 -17.29 28.21
CA TRP A 522 20.25 -16.89 29.58
C TRP A 522 20.63 -18.09 30.45
N GLU A 523 19.93 -19.24 30.37
CA GLU A 523 20.31 -20.45 31.11
C GLU A 523 21.67 -21.02 30.68
N GLN A 524 22.07 -20.84 29.41
CA GLN A 524 23.37 -21.28 28.91
C GLN A 524 24.53 -20.44 29.45
N HIS A 525 24.36 -19.12 29.59
CA HIS A 525 25.42 -18.20 29.99
C HIS A 525 25.47 -17.94 31.49
N ASN A 526 24.30 -17.78 32.13
CA ASN A 526 24.17 -17.31 33.51
C ASN A 526 23.55 -18.36 34.46
N GLY A 527 22.91 -19.39 33.89
CA GLY A 527 22.16 -20.40 34.63
C GLY A 527 22.82 -21.78 34.61
N SER A 528 21.99 -22.83 34.51
CA SER A 528 22.46 -24.21 34.38
C SER A 528 22.23 -24.69 32.95
N ALA A 529 23.33 -25.03 32.26
CA ALA A 529 23.30 -25.50 30.88
C ALA A 529 22.39 -26.73 30.68
N ASP A 530 22.18 -27.55 31.71
CA ASP A 530 21.31 -28.74 31.66
C ASP A 530 19.83 -28.37 31.41
N ASN A 531 19.40 -27.20 31.90
CA ASN A 531 18.03 -26.73 31.71
C ASN A 531 17.77 -26.30 30.25
N SER A 532 18.81 -25.95 29.49
CA SER A 532 18.66 -25.48 28.11
C SER A 532 18.04 -26.53 27.19
N GLY A 533 18.40 -27.81 27.36
CA GLY A 533 17.84 -28.92 26.60
C GLY A 533 16.36 -29.18 26.92
N ILE A 534 15.99 -29.03 28.20
CA ILE A 534 14.61 -29.19 28.67
C ILE A 534 13.73 -28.05 28.13
N LEU A 535 14.24 -26.81 28.17
CA LEU A 535 13.53 -25.63 27.66
C LEU A 535 13.32 -25.69 26.14
N HIS A 536 14.31 -26.18 25.38
CA HIS A 536 14.16 -26.39 23.94
C HIS A 536 13.01 -27.37 23.62
N GLN A 537 12.90 -28.48 24.36
CA GLN A 537 11.79 -29.43 24.17
C GLN A 537 10.43 -28.82 24.58
N ARG A 538 10.40 -28.01 25.65
CA ARG A 538 9.19 -27.29 26.08
C ARG A 538 8.73 -26.26 25.03
N ALA A 539 9.66 -25.54 24.41
CA ALA A 539 9.36 -24.58 23.36
C ALA A 539 8.72 -25.27 22.14
N LEU A 540 9.29 -26.39 21.68
CA LEU A 540 8.74 -27.17 20.57
C LEU A 540 7.32 -27.70 20.84
N ASN A 541 7.01 -28.02 22.09
CA ASN A 541 5.69 -28.52 22.48
C ASN A 541 4.65 -27.41 22.72
N SER A 542 5.09 -26.17 23.00
CA SER A 542 4.22 -25.06 23.41
C SER A 542 3.95 -24.03 22.31
N LEU A 543 4.86 -23.89 21.33
CA LEU A 543 4.75 -22.93 20.23
C LEU A 543 3.75 -23.39 19.17
N ASP A 544 3.03 -22.44 18.57
CA ASP A 544 2.15 -22.71 17.45
C ASP A 544 2.95 -23.00 16.16
N GLY A 545 2.38 -23.81 15.26
CA GLY A 545 3.12 -24.48 14.17
C GLY A 545 3.86 -23.58 13.16
N ALA A 546 3.53 -22.28 13.08
CA ALA A 546 4.31 -21.31 12.32
C ALA A 546 5.60 -20.92 13.07
N HIS A 547 5.47 -20.56 14.34
CA HIS A 547 6.56 -20.15 15.23
C HIS A 547 7.52 -21.32 15.56
N VAL A 548 7.06 -22.57 15.53
CA VAL A 548 7.95 -23.75 15.67
C VAL A 548 9.02 -23.80 14.58
N LYS A 549 8.64 -23.50 13.32
CA LYS A 549 9.60 -23.55 12.19
C LYS A 549 10.63 -22.44 12.30
N GLU A 550 10.17 -21.25 12.68
CA GLU A 550 11.01 -20.06 12.87
C GLU A 550 11.98 -20.27 14.04
N PHE A 551 11.47 -20.73 15.19
CA PHE A 551 12.28 -21.11 16.35
C PHE A 551 13.39 -22.11 16.00
N VAL A 552 13.08 -23.20 15.29
CA VAL A 552 14.09 -24.19 14.88
C VAL A 552 15.14 -23.56 13.97
N SER A 553 14.74 -22.70 13.03
CA SER A 553 15.69 -22.04 12.14
C SER A 553 16.64 -21.10 12.91
N LEU A 554 16.10 -20.26 13.79
CA LEU A 554 16.86 -19.31 14.59
C LEU A 554 17.80 -20.02 15.58
N PHE A 555 17.32 -21.08 16.23
CA PHE A 555 18.13 -21.89 17.13
C PHE A 555 19.30 -22.59 16.41
N THR A 556 19.07 -23.08 15.18
CA THR A 556 20.15 -23.68 14.37
C THR A 556 21.18 -22.65 13.92
N LEU A 557 20.76 -21.41 13.62
CA LEU A 557 21.66 -20.32 13.27
C LEU A 557 22.51 -19.86 14.46
N GLN A 558 21.91 -19.75 15.66
CA GLN A 558 22.66 -19.41 16.87
C GLN A 558 23.74 -20.45 17.21
N LYS A 559 23.46 -21.74 17.01
CA LYS A 559 24.45 -22.82 17.17
C LYS A 559 25.56 -22.85 16.11
N GLN A 560 25.37 -22.17 14.98
CA GLN A 560 26.39 -22.04 13.94
C GLN A 560 27.29 -20.80 14.14
N LEU A 561 26.82 -19.83 14.94
CA LEU A 561 27.52 -18.58 15.24
C LEU A 561 28.24 -18.60 16.60
N ALA A 562 27.80 -19.46 17.53
CA ALA A 562 28.48 -19.80 18.78
C ALA A 562 29.50 -20.93 18.54
#